data_AF-A0A5K7ZIS3-F1
#
_entry.id   AF-A0A5K7ZIS3-F1
#
_cell.length_a   1.000
_cell.length_b   1.000
_cell.length_c   1.000
_cell.angle_alpha   90.00
_cell.angle_beta   90.00
_cell.angle_gamma   90.00
#
_symmetry.space_group_name_H-M   'P 1'
#
loop_
_entity.id
_entity.type
_entity.pdbx_description
1 polymer ?
#
loop_
_entity_poly.entity_id
_entity_poly.type
_entity_poly.pdbx_seq_one_letter_code
_entity_poly.pdbx_strand_id
1 'polypeptide(L)'
;MTETQKSPSNGPTKGRDFFIEMAKHPRSRVIMANTSDTYMMADITRQGDIIISRLRDELMRSITIEDFTRYMDEYYKIIFGLEDHLQLIGSKVGIDYRPSRTYKSMKKKNNQDSMNTPTET
;
A
#
# COMPACT_ATOMS: atom_id res chain seq x y z
N MET A 1 27.81 -10.36 -51.67
CA MET A 1 27.02 -10.83 -50.51
C MET A 1 27.44 -9.99 -49.32
N THR A 2 26.57 -9.13 -48.83
CA THR A 2 26.78 -8.39 -47.57
C THR A 2 25.44 -8.40 -46.85
N GLU A 3 25.23 -9.44 -46.05
CA GLU A 3 24.11 -9.50 -45.12
C GLU A 3 24.27 -8.40 -44.07
N THR A 4 23.37 -7.43 -44.11
CA THR A 4 23.26 -6.43 -43.05
C THR A 4 22.65 -7.11 -41.83
N GLN A 5 23.47 -7.40 -40.82
CA GLN A 5 22.99 -7.90 -39.54
C GLN A 5 22.00 -6.90 -38.94
N LYS A 6 20.72 -7.31 -38.86
CA LYS A 6 19.71 -6.58 -38.09
C LYS A 6 20.13 -6.60 -36.63
N SER A 7 20.59 -5.46 -36.12
CA SER A 7 20.81 -5.27 -34.68
C SER A 7 19.50 -5.61 -33.94
N PRO A 8 19.54 -6.38 -32.83
CA PRO A 8 18.35 -6.60 -32.04
C PRO A 8 17.90 -5.26 -31.50
N SER A 9 16.65 -4.89 -31.78
CA SER A 9 16.07 -3.64 -31.30
C SER A 9 15.99 -3.72 -29.77
N ASN A 10 16.91 -3.05 -29.08
CA ASN A 10 16.86 -2.80 -27.64
C ASN A 10 15.78 -1.76 -27.30
N GLY A 11 14.54 -2.02 -27.71
CA GLY A 11 13.37 -1.30 -27.21
C GLY A 11 12.86 -2.00 -25.95
N PRO A 12 12.32 -1.26 -24.95
CA PRO A 12 11.71 -1.91 -23.80
C PRO A 12 10.59 -2.81 -24.30
N THR A 13 10.60 -4.08 -23.87
CA THR A 13 9.52 -5.04 -24.06
C THR A 13 8.21 -4.31 -23.74
N LYS A 14 7.24 -4.24 -24.66
CA LYS A 14 5.93 -3.61 -24.40
C LYS A 14 4.88 -4.71 -24.26
N GLY A 15 3.92 -4.52 -23.36
CA GLY A 15 2.80 -5.46 -23.17
C GLY A 15 3.05 -6.46 -22.04
N ARG A 16 2.39 -7.63 -22.09
CA ARG A 16 2.39 -8.63 -21.01
C ARG A 16 3.79 -9.05 -20.55
N ASP A 17 4.71 -9.22 -21.49
CA ASP A 17 6.07 -9.69 -21.20
C ASP A 17 6.91 -8.66 -20.43
N PHE A 18 6.62 -7.36 -20.59
CA PHE A 18 7.21 -6.29 -19.78
C PHE A 18 6.89 -6.43 -18.30
N PHE A 19 5.62 -6.69 -17.98
CA PHE A 19 5.18 -6.83 -16.59
C PHE A 19 5.73 -8.11 -15.97
N ILE A 20 5.86 -9.18 -16.75
CA ILE A 20 6.51 -10.43 -16.32
C ILE A 20 8.00 -10.17 -16.04
N GLU A 21 8.68 -9.41 -16.89
CA GLU A 21 10.09 -9.05 -16.71
C GLU A 21 10.29 -8.15 -15.49
N MET A 22 9.45 -7.12 -15.31
CA MET A 22 9.48 -6.29 -14.11
C MET A 22 9.17 -7.08 -12.84
N ALA A 23 8.25 -8.04 -12.88
CA ALA A 23 7.92 -8.90 -11.74
C ALA A 23 9.10 -9.76 -11.27
N LYS A 24 10.06 -10.07 -12.15
CA LYS A 24 11.29 -10.80 -11.81
C LYS A 24 12.30 -9.95 -11.03
N HIS A 25 12.13 -8.63 -11.02
CA HIS A 25 13.06 -7.74 -10.31
C HIS A 25 12.91 -7.90 -8.78
N PRO A 26 14.00 -8.03 -7.99
CA PRO A 26 13.92 -8.37 -6.56
C PRO A 26 13.11 -7.39 -5.68
N ARG A 27 12.99 -6.14 -6.13
CA ARG A 27 12.25 -5.07 -5.44
C ARG A 27 10.79 -4.94 -5.89
N SER A 28 10.40 -5.65 -6.94
CA SER A 28 9.03 -5.61 -7.42
C SER A 28 8.10 -6.33 -6.46
N ARG A 29 6.87 -5.83 -6.39
CA ARG A 29 5.76 -6.46 -5.68
C ARG A 29 4.66 -6.72 -6.69
N VAL A 30 4.18 -7.95 -6.74
CA VAL A 30 3.10 -8.37 -7.63
C VAL A 30 1.84 -8.54 -6.79
N ILE A 31 0.77 -7.84 -7.17
CA ILE A 31 -0.55 -7.97 -6.57
C ILE A 31 -1.45 -8.64 -7.59
N MET A 32 -2.03 -9.78 -7.22
CA MET A 32 -3.02 -10.47 -8.04
C MET A 32 -4.41 -9.98 -7.65
N ALA A 33 -5.09 -9.34 -8.60
CA ALA A 33 -6.45 -8.85 -8.45
C ALA A 33 -7.38 -9.69 -9.33
N ASN A 34 -8.30 -10.43 -8.70
CA ASN A 34 -9.17 -11.39 -9.40
C ASN A 34 -10.48 -10.77 -9.91
N THR A 35 -10.79 -9.54 -9.49
CA THR A 35 -12.00 -8.81 -9.89
C THR A 35 -11.67 -7.36 -10.23
N SER A 36 -12.43 -6.76 -11.15
CA SER A 36 -12.28 -5.35 -11.53
C SER A 36 -12.37 -4.40 -10.34
N ASP A 37 -13.23 -4.72 -9.37
CA ASP A 37 -13.44 -3.92 -8.16
C ASP A 37 -12.18 -3.80 -7.31
N THR A 38 -11.24 -4.73 -7.45
CA THR A 38 -9.97 -4.71 -6.72
C THR A 38 -8.84 -3.99 -7.46
N TYR A 39 -9.03 -3.60 -8.73
CA TYR A 39 -8.03 -2.82 -9.47
C TYR A 39 -7.84 -1.42 -8.89
N MET A 40 -8.92 -0.81 -8.37
CA MET A 40 -8.82 0.51 -7.73
C MET A 40 -7.84 0.51 -6.55
N MET A 41 -7.71 -0.62 -5.82
CA MET A 41 -6.77 -0.73 -4.70
C MET A 41 -5.31 -0.68 -5.17
N ALA A 42 -5.01 -1.26 -6.33
CA ALA A 42 -3.67 -1.18 -6.91
C ALA A 42 -3.33 0.26 -7.32
N ASP A 43 -4.29 0.97 -7.95
CA ASP A 43 -4.11 2.37 -8.34
C ASP A 43 -3.95 3.30 -7.12
N ILE A 44 -4.79 3.12 -6.10
CA ILE A 44 -4.70 3.85 -4.82
C ILE A 44 -3.33 3.59 -4.18
N THR A 45 -2.87 2.34 -4.14
CA THR A 45 -1.56 2.00 -3.55
C THR A 45 -0.43 2.72 -4.29
N ARG A 46 -0.47 2.72 -5.63
CA ARG A 46 0.55 3.38 -6.46
C ARG A 46 0.57 4.89 -6.24
N GLN A 47 -0.60 5.54 -6.26
CA GLN A 47 -0.70 6.98 -6.05
C GLN A 47 -0.36 7.37 -4.61
N GLY A 48 -0.80 6.57 -3.64
CA GLY A 48 -0.49 6.74 -2.23
C GLY A 48 1.02 6.71 -1.96
N ASP A 49 1.75 5.77 -2.54
CA ASP A 49 3.21 5.69 -2.39
C ASP A 49 3.92 6.97 -2.84
N ILE A 50 3.51 7.51 -4.00
CA ILE A 50 4.07 8.76 -4.56
C ILE A 50 3.74 9.94 -3.63
N ILE A 51 2.49 10.08 -3.22
CA ILE A 51 2.02 11.22 -2.41
C ILE A 51 2.66 11.19 -1.01
N ILE A 52 2.68 10.03 -0.35
CA ILE A 52 3.27 9.89 1.00
C ILE A 52 4.78 10.09 0.96
N SER A 53 5.46 9.60 -0.08
CA SER A 53 6.89 9.87 -0.27
C SER A 53 7.15 11.37 -0.42
N ARG A 54 6.34 12.06 -1.23
CA ARG A 54 6.47 13.51 -1.41
C ARG A 54 6.15 14.28 -0.13
N LEU A 55 5.15 13.85 0.64
CA LEU A 55 4.81 14.44 1.93
C LEU A 55 5.99 14.35 2.91
N ARG A 56 6.69 13.21 2.94
CA ARG A 56 7.90 13.05 3.77
C ARG A 56 9.03 13.98 3.32
N ASP A 57 9.22 14.16 2.02
CA ASP A 57 10.23 15.10 1.52
C ASP A 57 9.90 16.55 1.92
N GLU A 58 8.62 16.91 1.89
CA GLU A 58 8.17 18.24 2.27
C GLU A 58 8.28 18.51 3.78
N LEU A 59 8.27 17.48 4.63
CA LEU A 59 8.54 17.63 6.07
C LEU A 59 9.91 18.26 6.33
N MET A 60 10.88 18.01 5.45
CA MET A 60 12.23 18.59 5.55
C MET A 60 12.34 19.97 4.90
N ARG A 61 11.24 20.52 4.35
CA ARG A 61 11.27 21.74 3.52
C ARG A 61 10.22 22.78 3.91
N SER A 62 8.95 22.41 3.98
CA SER A 62 7.84 23.36 3.94
C SER A 62 6.67 23.06 4.87
N ILE A 63 6.47 21.82 5.32
CA ILE A 63 5.38 21.47 6.25
C ILE A 63 5.92 21.27 7.66
N THR A 64 5.11 21.59 8.66
CA THR A 64 5.47 21.37 10.07
C THR A 64 5.29 19.90 10.47
N ILE A 65 5.91 19.53 11.59
CA ILE A 65 5.77 18.18 12.17
C ILE A 65 4.32 17.94 12.58
N GLU A 66 3.63 18.96 13.11
CA GLU A 66 2.24 18.87 13.54
C GLU A 66 1.31 18.59 12.36
N ASP A 67 1.46 19.31 11.25
CA ASP A 67 0.65 19.11 10.05
C ASP A 67 0.93 17.74 9.41
N PHE A 68 2.19 17.35 9.32
CA PHE A 68 2.58 16.02 8.84
C PHE A 68 1.94 14.91 9.67
N THR A 69 2.02 15.02 11.00
CA THR A 69 1.44 14.03 11.92
C THR A 69 -0.06 13.95 11.72
N ARG A 70 -0.77 15.09 11.62
CA ARG A 70 -2.21 15.14 11.35
C ARG A 70 -2.58 14.42 10.05
N TYR A 71 -1.84 14.65 8.97
CA TYR A 71 -2.10 13.96 7.70
C TYR A 71 -1.86 12.45 7.79
N MET A 72 -0.78 12.05 8.46
CA MET A 72 -0.46 10.63 8.63
C MET A 72 -1.45 9.90 9.55
N ASP A 73 -1.94 10.55 10.60
CA ASP A 73 -2.93 9.97 11.51
C ASP A 73 -4.26 9.69 10.79
N GLU A 74 -4.76 10.65 10.00
CA GLU A 74 -5.96 10.45 9.18
C GLU A 74 -5.73 9.37 8.10
N TYR A 75 -4.55 9.36 7.47
CA TYR A 75 -4.17 8.31 6.51
C TYR A 75 -4.22 6.91 7.15
N TYR A 76 -3.63 6.73 8.34
CA TYR A 76 -3.66 5.44 9.04
C TYR A 76 -5.06 5.05 9.50
N LYS A 77 -5.85 6.01 9.99
CA LYS A 77 -7.24 5.79 10.39
C LYS A 77 -8.09 5.24 9.24
N ILE A 78 -7.95 5.80 8.05
CA ILE A 78 -8.66 5.33 6.85
C ILE A 78 -8.23 3.90 6.49
N ILE A 79 -6.92 3.62 6.47
CA ILE A 79 -6.41 2.27 6.15
C ILE A 79 -6.90 1.24 7.16
N PHE A 80 -6.86 1.57 8.45
CA PHE A 80 -7.33 0.66 9.49
C PHE A 80 -8.84 0.43 9.42
N GLY A 81 -9.62 1.46 9.11
CA GLY A 81 -11.05 1.30 8.84
C GLY A 81 -11.34 0.39 7.64
N LEU A 82 -10.49 0.43 6.60
CA LEU A 82 -10.59 -0.51 5.48
C LEU A 82 -10.24 -1.94 5.89
N GLU A 83 -9.18 -2.16 6.69
CA GLU A 83 -8.85 -3.49 7.21
C GLU A 83 -10.01 -4.07 8.05
N ASP A 84 -10.63 -3.25 8.90
CA ASP A 84 -11.81 -3.65 9.69
C ASP A 84 -12.99 -4.04 8.79
N HIS A 85 -13.24 -3.25 7.74
CA HIS A 85 -14.32 -3.52 6.80
C HIS A 85 -14.08 -4.81 6.00
N LEU A 86 -12.85 -5.05 5.54
CA LEU A 86 -12.49 -6.30 4.86
C LEU A 86 -12.57 -7.51 5.80
N GLN A 87 -12.20 -7.36 7.07
CA GLN A 87 -12.38 -8.42 8.06
C GLN A 87 -13.86 -8.74 8.29
N LEU A 88 -14.72 -7.72 8.34
CA LEU A 88 -16.16 -7.91 8.45
C LEU A 88 -16.73 -8.65 7.23
N ILE A 89 -16.39 -8.22 6.01
CA ILE A 89 -16.82 -8.90 4.78
C ILE A 89 -16.30 -10.34 4.76
N GLY A 90 -15.02 -10.54 5.07
CA GLY A 90 -14.38 -11.85 5.15
C GLY A 90 -15.14 -12.81 6.07
N SER A 91 -15.53 -12.34 7.26
CA SER A 91 -16.33 -13.14 8.21
C SER A 91 -17.69 -13.58 7.66
N LYS A 92 -18.30 -12.79 6.77
CA LYS A 92 -19.59 -13.12 6.14
C LYS A 92 -19.45 -14.13 5.00
N VAL A 93 -18.33 -14.11 4.30
CA VAL A 93 -18.06 -15.01 3.17
C VAL A 93 -17.19 -16.22 3.54
N GLY A 94 -16.87 -16.39 4.83
CA GLY A 94 -16.09 -17.53 5.34
C GLY A 94 -14.59 -17.46 5.02
N ILE A 95 -14.05 -16.26 4.77
CA ILE A 95 -12.62 -16.04 4.52
C ILE A 95 -12.02 -15.33 5.74
N ASP A 96 -11.03 -15.95 6.38
CA ASP A 96 -10.27 -15.31 7.44
C ASP A 96 -9.35 -14.23 6.86
N TYR A 97 -9.68 -12.97 7.13
CA TYR A 97 -8.86 -11.84 6.72
C TYR A 97 -7.61 -11.77 7.58
N ARG A 98 -6.43 -11.69 6.94
CA ARG A 98 -5.15 -11.54 7.62
C ARG A 98 -4.79 -10.05 7.75
N PRO A 99 -4.86 -9.46 8.97
CA PRO A 99 -4.53 -8.06 9.15
C PRO A 99 -3.03 -7.78 8.98
N SER A 100 -2.69 -6.55 8.59
CA SER A 100 -1.31 -6.12 8.46
C SER A 100 -0.58 -6.10 9.80
N ARG A 101 0.75 -6.22 9.76
CA ARG A 101 1.59 -6.16 10.99
C ARG A 101 1.43 -4.83 11.71
N THR A 102 1.38 -3.74 10.95
CA THR A 102 1.21 -2.38 11.47
C THR A 102 -0.13 -2.24 12.18
N TYR A 103 -1.22 -2.70 11.55
CA TYR A 103 -2.54 -2.71 12.17
C TYR A 103 -2.55 -3.49 13.49
N LYS A 104 -1.97 -4.69 13.53
CA LYS A 104 -1.89 -5.51 14.75
C LYS A 104 -1.12 -4.79 15.88
N SER A 105 -0.01 -4.14 15.55
CA SER A 105 0.79 -3.40 16.54
C SER A 105 0.02 -2.20 17.12
N MET A 106 -0.66 -1.45 16.26
CA MET A 106 -1.41 -0.26 16.66
C MET A 106 -2.66 -0.62 17.48
N LYS A 107 -3.41 -1.64 17.07
CA LYS A 107 -4.58 -2.14 17.83
C LYS A 107 -4.20 -2.63 19.22
N LYS A 108 -3.06 -3.31 19.36
CA LYS A 108 -2.53 -3.74 20.65
C LYS A 108 -2.21 -2.56 21.56
N LYS A 109 -1.59 -1.51 21.01
CA LYS A 109 -1.25 -0.29 21.75
C LYS A 109 -2.51 0.42 22.25
N ASN A 110 -3.49 0.63 21.37
CA ASN A 110 -4.76 1.25 21.75
C ASN A 110 -5.51 0.46 22.82
N ASN A 111 -5.52 -0.87 22.76
CA ASN A 111 -6.14 -1.70 23.80
C ASN A 111 -5.43 -1.60 25.15
N GLN A 112 -4.10 -1.43 25.16
CA GLN A 112 -3.35 -1.19 26.39
C GLN A 112 -3.61 0.20 26.95
N ASP A 113 -3.67 1.23 26.09
CA ASP A 113 -3.97 2.60 26.51
C ASP A 113 -5.38 2.70 27.11
N SER A 114 -6.37 2.02 26.53
CA SER A 114 -7.74 1.93 27.07
C SER A 114 -7.83 1.23 28.43
N MET A 115 -6.94 0.26 28.73
CA MET A 115 -6.87 -0.40 30.04
C MET A 115 -6.11 0.43 31.09
N ASN A 116 -5.30 1.41 30.65
CA ASN A 116 -4.50 2.25 31.53
C ASN A 116 -5.19 3.57 31.91
N THR A 117 -6.30 3.94 31.25
CA THR A 117 -7.18 5.02 31.71
C THR A 117 -7.91 4.58 32.98
N PRO A 118 -7.72 5.25 34.14
CA PRO A 118 -8.49 4.94 35.32
C PRO A 118 -9.95 5.29 35.06
N THR A 119 -10.85 4.33 35.31
CA THR A 119 -12.28 4.59 35.41
C THR A 119 -12.48 5.55 36.58
N GLU A 120 -12.66 6.84 36.31
CA GLU A 120 -13.15 7.78 37.32
C GLU A 120 -14.59 7.35 37.68
N THR A 121 -14.73 6.73 38.85
CA THR A 121 -16.00 6.55 39.58
C THR A 121 -15.95 7.33 40.87
#